data_AF-A0A1D3CYN7-F1
#
_entry.id   AF-A0A1D3CYN7-F1
#
_cell.length_a   1.000
_cell.length_b   1.000
_cell.length_c   1.000
_cell.angle_alpha   90.00
_cell.angle_beta   90.00
_cell.angle_gamma   90.00
#
_symmetry.space_group_name_H-M   'P 1'
#
loop_
_entity.id
_entity.type
_entity.pdbx_description
1 polymer ?
#
loop_
_entity_poly.entity_id
_entity_poly.type
_entity_poly.pdbx_seq_one_letter_code
_entity_poly.pdbx_strand_id
1 'polypeptide(L)'
;MPLGPSAAAPAVAAAEAVSAGYAQPPATSTTGSRSEERHSRRVRRVYMKAVRLLTKMCMMLEDDRVISASPEATAAKKLGKLLIRYDRLVGRLEGLAAREGPLSAATVPGGLLKALDDDADPREWIEECVLKPHRRENNKARGLLHALGSYQASILHTMRWEALERPLEPLHRLQPQGIASPETQTP
;
A
#
# COMPACT_ATOMS: atom_id res chain seq x y z
N MET A 1 32.19 -44.65 16.49
CA MET A 1 30.89 -44.75 15.80
C MET A 1 30.26 -43.36 15.80
N PRO A 2 29.90 -42.81 14.64
CA PRO A 2 29.76 -41.37 14.41
C PRO A 2 28.41 -40.81 14.89
N LEU A 3 28.43 -39.51 15.24
CA LEU A 3 27.28 -38.68 15.54
C LEU A 3 26.43 -38.49 14.28
N GLY A 4 25.17 -38.93 14.31
CA GLY A 4 24.18 -38.65 13.27
C GLY A 4 23.55 -37.26 13.47
N PRO A 5 23.35 -36.46 12.41
CA PRO A 5 22.62 -35.21 12.49
C PRO A 5 21.12 -35.45 12.35
N SER A 6 20.34 -34.43 12.71
CA SER A 6 18.99 -34.15 12.19
C SER A 6 17.79 -34.62 13.02
N ALA A 7 17.19 -33.67 13.75
CA ALA A 7 15.73 -33.56 13.90
C ALA A 7 15.29 -32.13 14.32
N ALA A 8 16.06 -31.08 14.00
CA ALA A 8 15.70 -29.68 14.29
C ALA A 8 15.10 -28.94 13.08
N ALA A 9 14.88 -29.64 11.97
CA ALA A 9 14.47 -29.04 10.70
C ALA A 9 12.97 -28.69 10.52
N PRO A 10 11.96 -29.29 11.21
CA PRO A 10 10.58 -29.05 10.80
C PRO A 10 9.99 -27.73 11.32
N ALA A 11 10.55 -27.15 12.39
CA ALA A 11 10.01 -25.93 13.00
C ALA A 11 10.50 -24.66 12.29
N VAL A 12 11.74 -24.65 11.79
CA VAL A 12 12.30 -23.51 11.04
C VAL A 12 11.68 -23.44 9.64
N ALA A 13 11.48 -24.60 9.00
CA ALA A 13 10.81 -24.70 7.70
C ALA A 13 9.33 -24.26 7.76
N ALA A 14 8.63 -24.50 8.87
CA ALA A 14 7.25 -24.03 9.05
C ALA A 14 7.17 -22.50 9.26
N ALA A 15 8.16 -21.91 9.94
CA ALA A 15 8.25 -20.45 10.11
C ALA A 15 8.62 -19.74 8.79
N GLU A 16 9.48 -20.34 7.97
CA GLU A 16 9.81 -19.83 6.63
C GLU A 16 8.62 -19.97 5.66
N ALA A 17 7.83 -21.04 5.77
CA ALA A 17 6.63 -21.24 4.94
C ALA A 17 5.55 -20.19 5.21
N VAL A 18 5.41 -19.71 6.46
CA VAL A 18 4.47 -18.63 6.80
C VAL A 18 4.97 -17.27 6.32
N SER A 19 6.30 -17.06 6.25
CA SER A 19 6.89 -15.84 5.68
C SER A 19 6.87 -15.81 4.14
N ALA A 20 6.89 -16.97 3.48
CA ALA A 20 6.89 -17.08 2.02
C ALA A 20 5.51 -16.86 1.37
N GLY A 21 4.43 -16.82 2.16
CA GLY A 21 3.05 -16.60 1.69
C GLY A 21 2.71 -15.16 1.31
N TYR A 22 3.56 -14.18 1.62
CA TYR A 22 3.43 -12.80 1.10
C TYR A 22 4.10 -12.70 -0.27
N ALA A 23 3.59 -13.47 -1.23
CA ALA A 23 3.86 -13.26 -2.64
C ALA A 23 3.51 -11.81 -2.99
N GLN A 24 4.52 -11.05 -3.44
CA GLN A 24 4.35 -9.76 -4.09
C GLN A 24 3.23 -9.87 -5.14
N PRO A 25 2.28 -8.93 -5.21
CA PRO A 25 1.34 -8.91 -6.32
C PRO A 25 2.13 -8.76 -7.63
N PRO A 26 1.79 -9.52 -8.69
CA PRO A 26 2.49 -9.46 -9.96
C PRO A 26 2.41 -8.02 -10.51
N ALA A 27 3.56 -7.52 -10.96
CA ALA A 27 3.71 -6.20 -11.57
C ALA A 27 3.01 -6.15 -12.94
N THR A 28 1.69 -6.02 -12.95
CA THR A 28 0.87 -5.79 -14.14
C THR A 28 0.37 -4.34 -14.17
N SER A 29 1.25 -3.37 -14.44
CA SER A 29 0.83 -1.95 -14.57
C SER A 29 1.62 -1.09 -15.55
N THR A 30 2.44 -1.67 -16.43
CA THR A 30 3.28 -0.85 -17.34
C THR A 30 2.54 -0.30 -18.57
N THR A 31 1.44 -0.93 -19.01
CA THR A 31 0.67 -0.47 -20.18
C THR A 31 -0.34 0.64 -19.87
N GLY A 32 -0.95 0.65 -18.69
CA GLY A 32 -1.83 1.75 -18.23
C GLY A 32 -1.08 3.08 -18.09
N SER A 33 0.13 3.02 -17.51
CA SER A 33 0.97 4.17 -17.22
C SER A 33 1.28 5.06 -18.44
N ARG A 34 1.51 4.48 -19.63
CA ARG A 34 1.83 5.28 -20.85
C ARG A 34 0.63 6.02 -21.42
N SER A 35 -0.57 5.44 -21.33
CA SER A 35 -1.80 6.06 -21.81
C SER A 35 -2.24 7.20 -20.89
N GLU A 36 -2.18 6.96 -19.58
CA GLU A 36 -2.46 7.94 -18.53
C GLU A 36 -1.49 9.13 -18.60
N GLU A 37 -0.20 8.89 -18.78
CA GLU A 37 0.80 9.95 -18.94
C GLU A 37 0.53 10.82 -20.18
N ARG A 38 0.12 10.22 -21.30
CA ARG A 38 -0.27 10.97 -22.51
C ARG A 38 -1.53 11.79 -22.28
N HIS A 39 -2.50 11.24 -21.56
CA HIS A 39 -3.73 11.93 -21.18
C HIS A 39 -3.42 13.12 -20.27
N SER A 40 -2.66 12.92 -19.20
CA SER A 40 -2.21 13.94 -18.25
C SER A 40 -1.47 15.08 -18.97
N ARG A 41 -0.53 14.76 -19.87
CA ARG A 41 0.16 15.78 -20.69
C ARG A 41 -0.78 16.57 -21.57
N ARG A 42 -1.87 15.96 -22.05
CA ARG A 42 -2.88 16.65 -22.86
C ARG A 42 -3.72 17.58 -22.00
N VAL A 43 -4.21 17.11 -20.85
CA VAL A 43 -4.96 17.93 -19.88
C VAL A 43 -4.13 19.14 -19.46
N ARG A 44 -2.87 18.92 -19.04
CA ARG A 44 -1.95 20.01 -18.63
C ARG A 44 -1.74 21.05 -19.72
N ARG A 45 -1.57 20.63 -20.98
CA ARG A 45 -1.41 21.53 -22.13
C ARG A 45 -2.66 22.38 -22.37
N VAL A 46 -3.85 21.78 -22.29
CA VAL A 46 -5.11 22.50 -22.49
C VAL A 46 -5.35 23.46 -21.31
N TYR A 47 -5.10 23.02 -20.08
CA TYR A 47 -5.20 23.83 -18.87
C TYR A 47 -4.30 25.06 -18.95
N MET A 48 -3.00 24.89 -19.23
CA MET A 48 -2.06 26.00 -19.38
C MET A 48 -2.46 26.97 -20.50
N LYS A 49 -3.08 26.46 -21.57
CA LYS A 49 -3.61 27.32 -22.64
C LYS A 49 -4.81 28.14 -22.18
N ALA A 50 -5.70 27.56 -21.38
CA ALA A 50 -6.83 28.26 -20.78
C ALA A 50 -6.36 29.35 -19.80
N VAL A 51 -5.40 29.03 -18.92
CA VAL A 51 -4.80 30.00 -17.99
C VAL A 51 -4.18 31.17 -18.73
N ARG A 52 -3.35 30.92 -19.76
CA ARG A 52 -2.75 32.00 -20.57
C ARG A 52 -3.80 32.89 -21.27
N LEU A 53 -4.91 32.30 -21.71
CA LEU A 53 -6.00 33.08 -22.28
C LEU A 53 -6.70 33.92 -21.23
N LEU A 54 -6.93 33.37 -20.03
CA LEU A 54 -7.49 34.10 -18.91
C LEU A 54 -6.60 35.29 -18.53
N THR A 55 -5.29 35.08 -18.36
CA THR A 55 -4.32 36.17 -18.11
C THR A 55 -4.39 37.24 -19.19
N LYS A 56 -4.44 36.85 -20.47
CA LYS A 56 -4.55 37.81 -21.58
C LYS A 56 -5.86 38.60 -21.54
N MET A 57 -6.96 37.98 -21.14
CA MET A 57 -8.25 38.65 -20.99
C MET A 57 -8.21 39.63 -19.80
N CYS A 58 -7.63 39.24 -18.67
CA CYS A 58 -7.42 40.14 -17.52
C CYS A 58 -6.60 41.38 -17.91
N MET A 59 -5.46 41.19 -18.60
CA MET A 59 -4.64 42.32 -19.07
C MET A 59 -5.39 43.24 -20.05
N MET A 60 -6.29 42.69 -20.87
CA MET A 60 -7.12 43.49 -21.79
C MET A 60 -8.23 44.25 -21.07
N LEU A 61 -8.71 43.73 -19.94
CA LEU A 61 -9.71 44.38 -19.10
C LEU A 61 -9.08 45.47 -18.24
N GLU A 62 -7.83 45.33 -17.82
CA GLU A 62 -7.08 46.38 -17.11
C GLU A 62 -6.74 47.58 -18.00
N ASP A 63 -6.83 47.46 -19.32
CA ASP A 63 -6.63 48.56 -20.26
C ASP A 63 -7.95 49.36 -20.40
N ASP A 64 -8.00 50.54 -19.77
CA ASP A 64 -9.16 51.45 -19.74
C ASP A 64 -9.76 51.75 -21.13
N ARG A 65 -8.94 51.66 -22.18
CA ARG A 65 -9.36 51.83 -23.59
C ARG A 65 -10.34 50.78 -24.07
N VAL A 66 -10.42 49.63 -23.40
CA VAL A 66 -11.32 48.53 -23.74
C VAL A 66 -12.65 48.64 -22.99
N ILE A 67 -12.60 49.10 -21.73
CA ILE A 67 -13.79 49.31 -20.88
C ILE A 67 -14.56 50.56 -21.31
N SER A 68 -13.87 51.64 -21.68
CA SER A 68 -14.50 52.91 -22.08
C SER A 68 -15.02 52.93 -23.51
N ALA A 69 -14.76 51.88 -24.30
CA ALA A 69 -15.06 51.86 -25.72
C ALA A 69 -16.40 51.18 -26.01
N SER A 70 -17.18 51.79 -26.90
CA SER A 70 -18.41 51.23 -27.47
C SER A 70 -18.25 49.73 -27.83
N PRO A 71 -19.29 48.90 -27.71
CA PRO A 71 -19.23 47.46 -28.03
C PRO A 71 -18.76 47.15 -29.46
N GLU A 72 -18.77 48.13 -30.36
CA GLU A 72 -18.28 48.00 -31.72
C GLU A 72 -16.76 48.13 -31.86
N ALA A 73 -16.08 48.59 -30.80
CA ALA A 73 -14.65 48.81 -30.77
C ALA A 73 -13.89 47.52 -31.05
N THR A 74 -12.79 47.65 -31.79
CA THR A 74 -11.96 46.51 -32.20
C THR A 74 -11.45 45.71 -31.00
N ALA A 75 -11.25 46.36 -29.85
CA ALA A 75 -10.84 45.72 -28.61
C ALA A 75 -11.95 44.85 -27.98
N ALA A 76 -13.19 45.35 -27.92
CA ALA A 76 -14.36 44.58 -27.47
C ALA A 76 -14.59 43.34 -28.35
N LYS A 77 -14.50 43.49 -29.68
CA LYS A 77 -14.57 42.36 -30.63
C LYS A 77 -13.45 41.34 -30.42
N LYS A 78 -12.23 41.79 -30.08
CA LYS A 78 -11.10 40.90 -29.76
C LYS A 78 -11.34 40.16 -28.44
N LEU A 79 -11.84 40.84 -27.41
CA LEU A 79 -12.19 40.24 -26.12
C LEU A 79 -13.28 39.18 -26.27
N GLY A 80 -14.36 39.47 -27.02
CA GLY A 80 -15.42 38.49 -27.30
C GLY A 80 -14.89 37.22 -28.00
N LYS A 81 -13.97 37.37 -28.96
CA LYS A 81 -13.29 36.22 -29.59
C LYS A 81 -12.43 35.42 -28.61
N LEU A 82 -11.81 36.07 -27.62
CA LEU A 82 -11.03 35.39 -26.59
C LEU A 82 -11.93 34.63 -25.62
N LEU A 83 -13.05 35.22 -25.20
CA LEU A 83 -14.05 34.56 -24.34
C LEU A 83 -14.61 33.30 -24.99
N ILE A 84 -15.02 33.36 -26.27
CA ILE A 84 -15.49 32.18 -27.02
C ILE A 84 -14.40 31.09 -27.10
N ARG A 85 -13.13 31.48 -27.26
CA ARG A 85 -12.01 30.53 -27.30
C ARG A 85 -11.76 29.91 -25.93
N TYR A 86 -11.89 30.68 -24.86
CA TYR A 86 -11.75 30.21 -23.49
C TYR A 86 -12.85 29.22 -23.15
N ASP A 87 -14.11 29.56 -23.44
CA ASP A 87 -15.27 28.69 -23.25
C ASP A 87 -15.10 27.33 -23.96
N ARG A 88 -14.67 27.35 -25.23
CA ARG A 88 -14.33 26.13 -25.97
C ARG A 88 -13.19 25.31 -25.37
N LEU A 89 -12.27 25.94 -24.61
CA LEU A 89 -11.20 25.21 -23.92
C LEU A 89 -11.67 24.64 -22.59
N VAL A 90 -12.53 25.34 -21.87
CA VAL A 90 -13.17 24.84 -20.64
C VAL A 90 -14.03 23.62 -20.97
N GLY A 91 -14.89 23.68 -21.98
CA GLY A 91 -15.67 22.51 -22.41
C GLY A 91 -14.80 21.34 -22.90
N ARG A 92 -13.60 21.61 -23.43
CA ARG A 92 -12.62 20.54 -23.74
C ARG A 92 -11.97 19.95 -22.50
N LEU A 93 -11.74 20.74 -21.45
CA LEU A 93 -11.22 20.24 -20.17
C LEU A 93 -12.28 19.39 -19.47
N GLU A 94 -13.52 19.84 -19.43
CA GLU A 94 -14.65 19.06 -18.91
C GLU A 94 -14.81 17.74 -19.67
N GLY A 95 -14.73 17.78 -21.00
CA GLY A 95 -14.79 16.57 -21.82
C GLY A 95 -13.58 15.65 -21.64
N LEU A 96 -12.42 16.15 -21.21
CA LEU A 96 -11.28 15.31 -20.84
C LEU A 96 -11.46 14.72 -19.44
N ALA A 97 -11.95 15.50 -18.46
CA ALA A 97 -12.25 15.05 -17.11
C ALA A 97 -13.35 13.97 -17.09
N ALA A 98 -14.42 14.15 -17.87
CA ALA A 98 -15.50 13.16 -18.00
C ALA A 98 -15.06 11.87 -18.73
N ARG A 99 -13.93 11.90 -19.45
CA ARG A 99 -13.36 10.73 -20.13
C ARG A 99 -12.38 9.95 -19.28
N GLU A 100 -12.01 10.44 -18.10
CA GLU A 100 -11.21 9.66 -17.17
C GLU A 100 -12.05 8.48 -16.67
N GLY A 101 -11.45 7.29 -16.70
CA GLY A 101 -12.10 6.01 -16.41
C GLY A 101 -12.53 5.87 -14.94
N PRO A 102 -12.61 4.65 -14.38
CA PRO A 102 -13.27 4.38 -13.09
C PRO A 102 -12.73 5.14 -11.86
N LEU A 103 -11.60 5.87 -12.01
CA LEU A 103 -11.02 6.75 -11.00
C LEU A 103 -11.53 8.21 -11.06
N SER A 104 -12.25 8.64 -12.11
CA SER A 104 -12.87 9.98 -12.13
C SER A 104 -14.04 10.11 -11.16
N ALA A 105 -14.59 8.97 -10.73
CA ALA A 105 -15.57 8.85 -9.66
C ALA A 105 -14.92 8.61 -8.28
N ALA A 106 -13.59 8.53 -8.20
CA ALA A 106 -12.91 8.39 -6.91
C ALA A 106 -13.09 9.70 -6.14
N THR A 107 -13.69 9.60 -4.95
CA THR A 107 -13.86 10.73 -4.05
C THR A 107 -12.49 11.27 -3.65
N VAL A 108 -12.24 12.53 -4.02
CA VAL A 108 -11.05 13.24 -3.56
C VAL A 108 -11.20 13.45 -2.05
N PRO A 109 -10.22 13.04 -1.22
CA PRO A 109 -10.28 13.28 0.22
C PRO A 109 -10.45 14.77 0.50
N GLY A 110 -11.42 15.13 1.34
CA GLY A 110 -11.68 16.54 1.67
C GLY A 110 -10.46 17.26 2.25
N GLY A 111 -9.59 16.54 2.96
CA GLY A 111 -8.33 17.09 3.46
C GLY A 111 -7.32 17.44 2.36
N LEU A 112 -7.35 16.74 1.22
CA LEU A 112 -6.50 17.05 0.07
C LEU A 112 -6.98 18.31 -0.65
N LEU A 113 -8.30 18.48 -0.77
CA LEU A 113 -8.89 19.71 -1.33
C LEU A 113 -8.53 20.91 -0.45
N LYS A 114 -8.67 20.78 0.87
CA LYS A 114 -8.28 21.84 1.80
C LYS A 114 -6.79 22.17 1.72
N ALA A 115 -5.93 21.16 1.61
CA ALA A 115 -4.50 21.39 1.41
C ALA A 115 -4.21 22.17 0.12
N LEU A 116 -4.95 21.88 -0.96
CA LEU A 116 -4.82 22.59 -2.23
C LEU A 116 -5.33 24.04 -2.13
N ASP A 117 -6.40 24.28 -1.36
CA ASP A 117 -6.91 25.63 -1.07
C ASP A 117 -5.92 26.45 -0.21
N ASP A 118 -5.17 25.79 0.68
CA ASP A 118 -4.15 26.39 1.56
C ASP A 118 -2.75 26.50 0.89
N ASP A 119 -2.66 26.31 -0.44
CA ASP A 119 -1.41 26.31 -1.23
C ASP A 119 -0.35 25.28 -0.78
N ALA A 120 -0.75 24.21 -0.08
CA ALA A 120 0.15 23.13 0.32
C ALA A 120 0.36 22.11 -0.82
N ASP A 121 1.55 21.49 -0.89
CA ASP A 121 1.83 20.46 -1.92
C ASP A 121 0.97 19.20 -1.68
N PRO A 122 0.11 18.81 -2.63
CA PRO A 122 -0.70 17.59 -2.54
C PRO A 122 0.11 16.33 -2.26
N ARG A 123 1.36 16.26 -2.77
CA ARG A 123 2.23 15.10 -2.56
C ARG A 123 2.71 14.99 -1.14
N GLU A 124 3.13 16.11 -0.58
CA GLU A 124 3.56 16.20 0.82
C GLU A 124 2.39 15.83 1.73
N TRP A 125 1.20 16.38 1.49
CA TRP A 125 0.00 16.04 2.26
C TRP A 125 -0.31 14.53 2.22
N ILE A 126 -0.27 13.89 1.05
CA ILE A 126 -0.51 12.44 0.94
C ILE A 126 0.54 11.66 1.75
N GLU A 127 1.80 12.07 1.67
CA GLU A 127 2.87 11.42 2.41
C GLU A 127 2.64 11.55 3.93
N GLU A 128 2.30 12.74 4.40
CA GLU A 128 2.16 13.05 5.83
C GLU A 128 0.87 12.51 6.45
N CYS A 129 -0.24 12.64 5.75
CA CYS A 129 -1.57 12.36 6.29
C CYS A 129 -2.08 10.95 5.94
N VAL A 130 -1.55 10.31 4.90
CA VAL A 130 -2.00 8.97 4.47
C VAL A 130 -0.90 7.94 4.64
N LEU A 131 0.28 8.16 4.05
CA LEU A 131 1.32 7.14 4.01
C LEU A 131 2.03 6.95 5.35
N LYS A 132 2.47 8.03 6.00
CA LYS A 132 3.17 7.96 7.31
C LYS A 132 2.28 7.33 8.40
N PRO A 133 0.99 7.70 8.57
CA PRO A 133 0.12 7.09 9.57
C PRO A 133 -0.11 5.61 9.32
N HIS A 134 -0.44 5.22 8.07
CA HIS A 134 -0.60 3.81 7.73
C HIS A 134 0.68 2.99 7.94
N ARG A 135 1.85 3.53 7.59
CA ARG A 135 3.14 2.86 7.87
C ARG A 135 3.35 2.68 9.37
N ARG A 136 3.04 3.70 10.18
CA ARG A 136 3.16 3.63 11.64
C ARG A 136 2.23 2.58 12.24
N GLU A 137 0.98 2.54 11.82
CA GLU A 137 0.01 1.53 12.26
C GLU A 137 0.38 0.13 11.82
N ASN A 138 0.81 -0.03 10.57
CA ASN A 138 1.27 -1.31 10.04
C ASN A 138 2.49 -1.84 10.82
N ASN A 139 3.45 -0.96 11.14
CA ASN A 139 4.61 -1.34 11.95
C ASN A 139 4.21 -1.74 13.38
N LYS A 140 3.24 -1.07 13.99
CA LYS A 140 2.68 -1.48 15.29
C LYS A 140 2.05 -2.87 15.20
N ALA A 141 1.22 -3.11 14.19
CA ALA A 141 0.56 -4.40 13.98
C ALA A 141 1.60 -5.52 13.77
N ARG A 142 2.64 -5.28 12.98
CA ARG A 142 3.77 -6.21 12.82
C ARG A 142 4.49 -6.49 14.13
N GLY A 143 4.73 -5.45 14.95
CA GLY A 143 5.32 -5.62 16.28
C GLY A 143 4.47 -6.50 17.20
N LEU A 144 3.15 -6.30 17.18
CA LEU A 144 2.21 -7.15 17.93
C LEU A 144 2.22 -8.60 17.44
N LEU A 145 2.21 -8.81 16.12
CA LEU A 145 2.29 -10.15 15.55
C LEU A 145 3.59 -10.86 15.92
N HIS A 146 4.72 -10.14 15.89
CA HIS A 146 6.01 -10.68 16.32
C HIS A 146 6.00 -11.06 17.81
N ALA A 147 5.46 -10.19 18.68
CA ALA A 147 5.31 -10.48 20.10
C ALA A 147 4.45 -11.73 20.32
N LEU A 148 3.30 -11.82 19.64
CA LEU A 148 2.41 -12.98 19.72
C LEU A 148 3.09 -14.27 19.27
N GLY A 149 3.86 -14.22 18.18
CA GLY A 149 4.68 -15.35 17.73
C GLY A 149 5.73 -15.77 18.77
N SER A 150 6.38 -14.81 19.43
CA SER A 150 7.35 -15.10 20.49
C SER A 150 6.71 -15.71 21.74
N TYR A 151 5.50 -15.26 22.11
CA TYR A 151 4.71 -15.85 23.20
C TYR A 151 4.32 -17.28 22.88
N GLN A 152 3.82 -17.53 21.65
CA GLN A 152 3.46 -18.88 21.21
C GLN A 152 4.67 -19.82 21.25
N ALA A 153 5.83 -19.38 20.75
CA ALA A 153 7.07 -20.16 20.81
C ALA A 153 7.48 -20.48 22.25
N SER A 154 7.36 -19.50 23.16
CA SER A 154 7.70 -19.67 24.58
C SER A 154 6.77 -20.66 25.28
N ILE A 155 5.46 -20.60 25.02
CA ILE A 155 4.47 -21.55 25.56
C ILE A 155 4.75 -22.97 25.03
N LEU A 156 5.00 -23.11 23.73
CA LEU A 156 5.34 -24.41 23.16
C LEU A 156 6.64 -24.97 23.74
N HIS A 157 7.61 -24.10 24.01
CA HIS A 157 8.85 -24.48 24.68
C HIS A 157 8.56 -24.99 26.10
N THR A 158 7.86 -24.23 26.96
CA THR A 158 7.55 -24.68 28.33
C THR A 158 6.77 -25.98 28.34
N MET A 159 5.75 -26.13 27.50
CA MET A 159 4.97 -27.38 27.40
C MET A 159 5.83 -28.58 26.96
N ARG A 160 6.81 -28.36 26.08
CA ARG A 160 7.73 -29.41 25.63
C ARG A 160 8.69 -29.85 26.73
N TRP A 161 9.14 -28.92 27.57
CA TRP A 161 10.08 -29.21 28.67
C TRP A 161 9.39 -29.77 29.91
N GLU A 162 8.18 -29.32 30.27
CA GLU A 162 7.38 -29.93 31.34
C GLU A 162 7.08 -31.42 31.08
N ALA A 163 6.93 -31.81 29.81
CA ALA A 163 6.77 -33.21 29.41
C ALA A 163 8.04 -34.08 29.62
N LEU A 164 9.22 -33.46 29.68
CA LEU A 164 10.51 -34.13 29.88
C LEU A 164 10.94 -34.17 31.36
N GLU A 165 10.42 -33.27 32.19
CA GLU A 165 10.72 -33.22 33.64
C GLU A 165 9.89 -34.21 34.47
N ARG A 166 8.85 -34.83 33.90
CA ARG A 166 8.25 -36.02 34.53
C ARG A 166 9.24 -37.18 34.42
N PRO A 167 9.80 -37.70 35.53
CA PRO A 167 10.59 -38.93 35.46
C PRO A 167 9.70 -40.01 34.86
N LEU A 168 10.15 -40.62 33.76
CA LEU A 168 9.51 -41.80 33.19
C LEU A 168 9.28 -42.80 34.33
N GLU A 169 8.07 -43.38 34.41
CA GLU A 169 7.79 -44.41 35.40
C GLU A 169 8.91 -45.44 35.37
N PRO A 170 9.48 -45.83 36.53
CA PRO A 170 10.51 -46.84 36.57
C PRO A 170 10.00 -48.07 35.84
N LEU A 171 10.57 -48.37 34.68
CA LEU A 171 10.33 -49.64 34.01
C LEU A 171 10.73 -50.70 35.02
N HIS A 172 9.73 -51.39 35.59
CA HIS A 172 9.95 -52.56 36.42
C HIS A 172 10.74 -53.54 35.57
N ARG A 173 12.06 -53.50 35.76
CA ARG A 173 13.03 -54.35 35.08
C ARG A 173 12.59 -55.77 35.39
N LEU A 174 12.22 -56.50 34.35
CA LEU A 174 11.86 -57.91 34.37
C LEU A 174 12.69 -58.62 35.43
N GLN A 175 12.02 -58.97 36.53
CA GLN A 175 12.55 -59.84 37.57
C GLN A 175 13.03 -61.11 36.84
N PRO A 176 14.31 -61.51 36.93
CA PRO A 176 14.71 -62.81 36.43
C PRO A 176 14.00 -63.85 37.30
N GLN A 177 12.94 -64.46 36.77
CA GLN A 177 12.39 -65.68 37.37
C GLN A 177 13.54 -66.70 37.40
N GLY A 178 13.88 -67.13 38.61
CA GLY A 178 14.92 -68.11 38.85
C GLY A 178 14.70 -69.34 37.99
N ILE A 179 15.70 -69.66 37.19
CA ILE A 179 15.82 -70.94 36.49
C ILE A 179 15.94 -72.00 37.58
N ALA A 180 14.88 -72.77 37.79
CA ALA A 180 14.92 -73.97 38.63
C ALA A 180 15.78 -75.03 37.91
N SER A 181 16.94 -75.36 38.50
CA SER A 181 17.72 -76.53 38.10
C SER A 181 17.05 -77.82 38.63
N PRO A 182 16.87 -78.87 37.82
CA PRO A 182 16.38 -80.15 38.31
C PRO A 182 17.56 -80.94 38.91
N GLU A 183 17.57 -81.10 40.23
CA GLU A 183 18.45 -82.07 40.87
C GLU A 183 17.94 -83.50 40.64
N THR A 184 18.83 -84.30 40.07
CA THR A 184 18.73 -85.74 39.90
C THR A 184 18.99 -86.40 41.25
N GLN A 185 18.05 -87.19 41.77
CA GLN A 185 18.32 -88.12 42.87
C GLN A 185 17.72 -89.51 42.54
N THR A 186 18.61 -90.46 42.32
CA THR A 186 18.44 -91.91 42.56
C THR A 186 19.65 -92.29 43.44
N PRO A 187 19.47 -93.18 44.43
CA PRO A 187 19.36 -94.61 44.16
C PRO A 187 18.09 -95.29 44.69
#